data_AF-A0A8B7P978-F1
#
_entry.id   AF-A0A8B7P978-F1
#
_cell.length_a   1.000
_cell.length_b   1.000
_cell.length_c   1.000
_cell.angle_alpha   90.00
_cell.angle_beta   90.00
_cell.angle_gamma   90.00
#
_symmetry.space_group_name_H-M   'P 1'
#
loop_
_entity.id
_entity.type
_entity.pdbx_description
1 polymer ?
#
loop_
_entity_poly.entity_id
_entity_poly.type
_entity_poly.pdbx_seq_one_letter_code
_entity_poly.pdbx_strand_id
1 'polypeptide(L)'
;DTADSYSYDGNRQRSWNVNCRKYGDSWQSGDVITCGIDMDKRTISYMRNGKHLGEAFSSIARGKDCVYFPAMSLSKHEMLVINFGGHPLQYPMPQYNVLEAEPSLQLAQSEACLLWLRSLSNVFFSRSLQLQLLGSGVSTGDVEGAVLSIVQAVVVALEQLCVGEHSGAYVVQRHVMGYVESLMPASFMPESTDKILHGLLMLATTWSRESSTSLLLPRHRRAVKVVAALLLHTSTRHLMVDKLLFVGVR
;
A
#
# COMPACT_ATOMS: atom_id res chain seq x y z
N ASP A 1 25.26 -12.29 23.34
CA ASP A 1 24.83 -13.10 24.50
C ASP A 1 24.97 -14.59 24.27
N THR A 2 24.66 -15.13 23.09
CA THR A 2 24.90 -16.55 22.77
C THR A 2 25.54 -16.71 21.39
N ALA A 3 26.08 -17.89 21.08
CA ALA A 3 26.64 -18.24 19.76
C ALA A 3 25.57 -18.25 18.66
N ASP A 4 24.33 -18.50 19.03
CA ASP A 4 23.23 -18.70 18.09
C ASP A 4 22.33 -17.47 17.94
N SER A 5 22.68 -16.35 18.61
CA SER A 5 21.97 -15.07 18.48
C SER A 5 22.83 -14.03 17.78
N TYR A 6 22.25 -13.34 16.80
CA TYR A 6 22.93 -12.35 15.97
C TYR A 6 22.11 -11.07 15.99
N SER A 7 22.68 -9.98 16.48
CA SER A 7 21.97 -8.70 16.54
C SER A 7 22.84 -7.52 16.13
N TYR A 8 22.17 -6.47 15.66
CA TYR A 8 22.76 -5.20 15.30
C TYR A 8 22.20 -4.11 16.22
N ASP A 9 23.10 -3.36 16.84
CA ASP A 9 22.82 -2.23 17.71
C ASP A 9 23.38 -0.97 17.06
N GLY A 10 22.51 -0.20 16.41
CA GLY A 10 22.88 1.05 15.75
C GLY A 10 23.07 2.21 16.74
N ASN A 11 22.66 2.11 18.00
CA ASN A 11 23.00 3.13 18.99
C ASN A 11 24.48 3.03 19.38
N ARG A 12 24.97 1.78 19.58
CA ARG A 12 26.38 1.51 19.90
C ARG A 12 27.25 1.22 18.68
N GLN A 13 26.67 1.18 17.48
CA GLN A 13 27.33 0.85 16.21
C GLN A 13 28.09 -0.48 16.29
N ARG A 14 27.38 -1.52 16.74
CA ARG A 14 27.96 -2.83 17.04
C ARG A 14 27.12 -3.96 16.49
N SER A 15 27.80 -5.01 16.03
CA SER A 15 27.21 -6.33 15.84
C SER A 15 27.50 -7.17 17.09
N TRP A 16 26.47 -7.83 17.62
CA TRP A 16 26.51 -8.60 18.84
C TRP A 16 26.22 -10.08 18.57
N ASN A 17 27.13 -10.93 19.03
CA ASN A 17 27.00 -12.39 19.13
C ASN A 17 27.75 -12.80 20.42
N VAL A 18 28.56 -13.87 20.43
CA VAL A 18 29.53 -14.17 21.50
C VAL A 18 30.58 -13.07 21.60
N ASN A 19 31.04 -12.61 20.43
CA ASN A 19 31.99 -11.51 20.32
C ASN A 19 31.30 -10.28 19.75
N CYS A 20 31.65 -9.12 20.27
CA CYS A 20 31.14 -7.84 19.79
C CYS A 20 32.14 -7.18 18.85
N ARG A 21 31.68 -6.67 17.70
CA ARG A 21 32.51 -5.97 16.71
C ARG A 21 31.90 -4.62 16.36
N LYS A 22 32.75 -3.65 15.99
CA LYS A 22 32.29 -2.36 15.44
C LYS A 22 31.65 -2.64 14.07
N TYR A 23 30.42 -2.18 13.87
CA TYR A 23 29.65 -2.42 12.65
C TYR A 23 28.50 -1.42 12.51
N GLY A 24 28.23 -0.97 11.28
CA GLY A 24 27.09 -0.13 10.95
C GLY A 24 27.24 1.35 11.34
N ASP A 25 26.16 2.10 11.10
CA ASP A 25 26.07 3.54 11.28
C ASP A 25 25.17 3.88 12.48
N SER A 26 25.34 5.08 13.06
CA SER A 26 24.49 5.50 14.17
C SER A 26 23.08 5.79 13.67
N TRP A 27 22.06 5.12 14.21
CA TRP A 27 20.67 5.32 13.80
C TRP A 27 20.02 6.51 14.52
N GLN A 28 18.88 6.96 13.98
CA GLN A 28 18.03 7.99 14.57
C GLN A 28 16.56 7.63 14.38
N SER A 29 15.68 8.35 15.07
CA SER A 29 14.23 8.17 14.93
C SER A 29 13.79 8.32 13.47
N GLY A 30 12.97 7.37 13.01
CA GLY A 30 12.47 7.33 11.64
C GLY A 30 13.35 6.56 10.65
N ASP A 31 14.55 6.11 11.05
CA ASP A 31 15.34 5.23 10.22
C ASP A 31 14.66 3.88 10.01
N VAL A 32 14.81 3.35 8.79
CA VAL A 32 14.32 2.03 8.41
C VAL A 32 15.51 1.09 8.28
N ILE A 33 15.48 0.01 9.06
CA ILE A 33 16.48 -1.05 9.02
C ILE A 33 15.90 -2.26 8.30
N THR A 34 16.51 -2.65 7.19
CA THR A 34 16.20 -3.91 6.50
C THR A 34 17.21 -4.96 6.94
N CYS A 35 16.74 -6.11 7.42
CA CYS A 35 17.57 -7.23 7.86
C CYS A 35 17.58 -8.32 6.78
N GLY A 36 18.76 -8.83 6.44
CA GLY A 36 18.91 -9.90 5.44
C GLY A 36 19.74 -11.05 5.96
N ILE A 37 19.23 -12.27 5.79
CA ILE A 37 19.91 -13.53 6.09
C ILE A 37 20.02 -14.35 4.82
N ASP A 38 21.25 -14.68 4.41
CA ASP A 38 21.54 -15.50 3.24
C ASP A 38 22.00 -16.87 3.74
N MET A 39 21.14 -17.88 3.61
CA MET A 39 21.40 -19.24 4.09
C MET A 39 22.32 -20.05 3.17
N ASP A 40 22.54 -19.58 1.94
CA ASP A 40 23.46 -20.20 0.98
C ASP A 40 24.88 -19.70 1.21
N LYS A 41 25.06 -18.39 1.34
CA LYS A 41 26.34 -17.77 1.72
C LYS A 41 26.64 -17.88 3.20
N ARG A 42 25.63 -18.16 4.02
CA ARG A 42 25.69 -18.19 5.49
C ARG A 42 26.12 -16.85 6.08
N THR A 43 25.47 -15.78 5.62
CA THR A 43 25.79 -14.42 6.03
C THR A 43 24.56 -13.66 6.51
N ILE A 44 24.77 -12.68 7.39
CA ILE A 44 23.74 -11.74 7.82
C ILE A 44 24.25 -10.33 7.53
N SER A 45 23.39 -9.51 6.92
CA SER A 45 23.68 -8.12 6.61
C SER A 45 22.48 -7.23 6.89
N TYR A 46 22.75 -5.93 7.00
CA TYR A 46 21.74 -4.93 7.32
C TYR A 46 21.84 -3.76 6.34
N MET A 47 20.69 -3.16 6.01
CA MET A 47 20.63 -1.89 5.31
C MET A 47 19.98 -0.83 6.19
N ARG A 48 20.47 0.40 6.12
CA ARG A 48 19.83 1.57 6.72
C ARG A 48 19.35 2.48 5.60
N ASN A 49 18.05 2.74 5.55
CA ASN A 49 17.43 3.59 4.53
C ASN A 49 17.84 3.22 3.10
N GLY A 50 17.90 1.91 2.81
CA GLY A 50 18.31 1.36 1.51
C GLY A 50 19.81 1.29 1.25
N LYS A 51 20.66 1.85 2.13
CA LYS A 51 22.13 1.73 2.02
C LYS A 51 22.63 0.49 2.77
N HIS A 52 23.34 -0.39 2.07
CA HIS A 52 23.98 -1.57 2.66
C HIS A 52 25.12 -1.17 3.61
N LEU A 53 25.16 -1.78 4.80
CA LEU A 53 26.14 -1.49 5.86
C LEU A 53 27.33 -2.46 5.86
N GLY A 54 27.42 -3.33 4.86
CA GLY A 54 28.39 -4.42 4.79
C GLY A 54 27.85 -5.72 5.41
N GLU A 55 28.71 -6.73 5.45
CA GLU A 55 28.39 -7.99 6.11
C GLU A 55 28.63 -7.88 7.62
N ALA A 56 27.59 -8.15 8.42
CA ALA A 56 27.70 -8.10 9.87
C ALA A 56 28.24 -9.41 10.44
N PHE A 57 27.82 -10.52 9.85
CA PHE A 57 28.15 -11.87 10.28
C PHE A 57 28.36 -12.78 9.08
N SER A 58 29.36 -13.63 9.21
CA SER A 58 29.79 -14.64 8.23
C SER A 58 29.74 -16.02 8.89
N SER A 59 29.60 -17.09 8.10
CA SER A 59 29.69 -18.47 8.57
C SER A 59 28.65 -18.81 9.66
N ILE A 60 27.43 -18.29 9.53
CA ILE A 60 26.34 -18.64 10.44
C ILE A 60 25.99 -20.13 10.34
N ALA A 61 25.51 -20.70 11.45
CA ALA A 61 25.14 -22.11 11.51
C ALA A 61 24.00 -22.45 10.53
N ARG A 62 24.00 -23.69 10.03
CA ARG A 62 22.95 -24.24 9.16
C ARG A 62 22.88 -25.75 9.37
N GLY A 63 21.69 -26.33 9.27
CA GLY A 63 21.52 -27.78 9.40
C GLY A 63 20.08 -28.15 9.72
N LYS A 64 19.83 -29.46 9.85
CA LYS A 64 18.49 -30.03 10.09
C LYS A 64 17.82 -29.50 11.36
N ASP A 65 18.61 -29.13 12.36
CA ASP A 65 18.14 -28.67 13.66
C ASP A 65 18.48 -27.19 13.92
N CYS A 66 18.72 -26.41 12.86
CA CYS A 66 19.07 -25.00 12.94
C CYS A 66 18.00 -24.16 12.23
N VAL A 67 17.23 -23.41 13.02
CA VAL A 67 16.17 -22.51 12.55
C VAL A 67 16.38 -21.14 13.17
N TYR A 68 16.26 -20.09 12.35
CA TYR A 68 16.36 -18.71 12.79
C TYR A 68 14.99 -18.07 12.87
N PHE A 69 14.77 -17.30 13.94
CA PHE A 69 13.57 -16.49 14.13
C PHE A 69 13.98 -15.01 14.24
N PRO A 70 13.20 -14.08 13.67
CA PRO A 70 13.43 -12.66 13.90
C PRO A 70 13.25 -12.34 15.39
N ALA A 71 14.18 -11.57 15.95
CA ALA A 71 14.14 -11.15 17.34
C ALA A 71 14.52 -9.67 17.46
N MET A 72 13.90 -8.99 18.42
CA MET A 72 14.17 -7.58 18.75
C MET A 72 14.19 -7.41 20.25
N SER A 73 14.97 -6.46 20.72
CA SER A 73 15.02 -6.08 22.14
C SER A 73 14.89 -4.56 22.22
N LEU A 74 14.04 -4.11 23.13
CA LEU A 74 13.72 -2.70 23.31
C LEU A 74 14.06 -2.28 24.74
N SER A 75 14.69 -1.12 24.85
CA SER A 75 14.88 -0.41 26.11
C SER A 75 13.64 0.43 26.45
N LYS A 76 13.61 0.97 27.67
CA LYS A 76 12.50 1.79 28.15
C LYS A 76 12.28 3.01 27.23
N HIS A 77 11.04 3.20 26.79
CA HIS A 77 10.59 4.25 25.87
C HIS A 77 11.03 4.11 24.40
N GLU A 78 11.64 3.00 24.01
CA GLU A 78 11.87 2.71 22.60
C GLU A 78 10.59 2.16 21.96
N MET A 79 10.30 2.61 20.74
CA MET A 79 9.18 2.14 19.94
C MET A 79 9.69 1.81 18.53
N LEU A 80 9.17 0.72 17.97
CA LEU A 80 9.44 0.35 16.58
C LEU A 80 8.17 -0.17 15.91
N VAL A 81 8.14 -0.08 14.59
CA VAL A 81 7.14 -0.71 13.74
C VAL A 81 7.85 -1.79 12.95
N ILE A 82 7.27 -2.99 12.92
CA ILE A 82 7.86 -4.16 12.27
C ILE A 82 7.06 -4.46 11.03
N ASN A 83 7.75 -4.72 9.92
CA ASN A 83 7.12 -5.19 8.70
C ASN A 83 7.83 -6.47 8.23
N PHE A 84 7.19 -7.61 8.44
CA PHE A 84 7.69 -8.91 7.97
C PHE A 84 7.36 -9.19 6.50
N GLY A 85 6.59 -8.30 5.86
CA GLY A 85 6.00 -8.50 4.54
C GLY A 85 4.48 -8.33 4.54
N GLY A 86 3.83 -8.06 5.67
CA GLY A 86 2.40 -7.68 5.71
C GLY A 86 2.08 -6.32 5.06
N HIS A 87 3.11 -5.51 4.76
CA HIS A 87 3.02 -4.31 3.94
C HIS A 87 4.17 -4.29 2.94
N PRO A 88 4.06 -3.58 1.79
CA PRO A 88 5.19 -3.40 0.89
C PRO A 88 6.43 -2.86 1.63
N LEU A 89 7.59 -3.48 1.42
CA LEU A 89 8.83 -3.04 2.04
C LEU A 89 9.26 -1.69 1.45
N GLN A 90 9.66 -0.74 2.32
CA GLN A 90 10.18 0.55 1.86
C GLN A 90 11.54 0.43 1.16
N TYR A 91 12.40 -0.47 1.66
CA TYR A 91 13.72 -0.75 1.09
C TYR A 91 13.91 -2.27 0.93
N PRO A 92 13.36 -2.88 -0.14
CA PRO A 92 13.48 -4.31 -0.39
C PRO A 92 14.91 -4.68 -0.81
N MET A 93 15.33 -5.92 -0.51
CA MET A 93 16.55 -6.52 -1.06
C MET A 93 16.15 -7.47 -2.20
N PRO A 94 16.40 -7.12 -3.49
CA PRO A 94 15.84 -7.85 -4.62
C PRO A 94 16.20 -9.35 -4.70
N GLN A 95 17.30 -9.76 -4.08
CA GLN A 95 17.77 -11.16 -4.08
C GLN A 95 17.20 -11.99 -2.92
N TYR A 96 16.39 -11.39 -2.04
CA TYR A 96 15.88 -12.03 -0.83
C TYR A 96 14.37 -12.17 -0.87
N ASN A 97 13.88 -13.24 -0.26
CA ASN A 97 12.45 -13.43 -0.01
C ASN A 97 12.05 -12.70 1.28
N VAL A 98 10.82 -12.18 1.29
CA VAL A 98 10.18 -11.64 2.51
C VAL A 98 9.64 -12.78 3.39
N LEU A 99 9.52 -12.54 4.70
CA LEU A 99 9.07 -13.57 5.64
C LEU A 99 7.56 -13.85 5.51
N GLU A 100 6.77 -12.79 5.30
CA GLU A 100 5.34 -12.87 5.00
C GLU A 100 5.14 -12.59 3.51
N ALA A 101 4.60 -13.59 2.80
CA ALA A 101 4.39 -13.48 1.36
C ALA A 101 3.31 -12.43 1.03
N GLU A 102 3.50 -11.75 -0.09
CA GLU A 102 2.51 -10.83 -0.63
C GLU A 102 1.16 -11.55 -0.91
N PRO A 103 0.00 -10.94 -0.61
CA PRO A 103 -1.31 -11.57 -0.76
C PRO A 103 -1.74 -11.64 -2.24
N SER A 104 -1.16 -12.59 -2.96
CA SER A 104 -1.31 -12.77 -4.41
C SER A 104 -2.76 -12.90 -4.89
N LEU A 105 -3.62 -13.61 -4.15
CA LEU A 105 -5.03 -13.78 -4.50
C LEU A 105 -5.79 -12.44 -4.44
N GLN A 106 -5.63 -11.70 -3.34
CA GLN A 106 -6.30 -10.40 -3.13
C GLN A 106 -5.81 -9.37 -4.16
N LEU A 107 -4.53 -9.45 -4.55
CA LEU A 107 -3.98 -8.62 -5.61
C LEU A 107 -4.60 -8.94 -6.97
N ALA A 108 -4.65 -10.21 -7.34
CA ALA A 108 -5.30 -10.63 -8.58
C ALA A 108 -6.79 -10.23 -8.60
N GLN A 109 -7.49 -10.35 -7.48
CA GLN A 109 -8.87 -9.88 -7.34
C GLN A 109 -8.98 -8.35 -7.52
N SER A 110 -8.06 -7.59 -6.92
CA SER A 110 -8.07 -6.13 -7.03
C SER A 110 -7.75 -5.65 -8.45
N GLU A 111 -6.83 -6.33 -9.14
CA GLU A 111 -6.51 -6.08 -10.54
C GLU A 111 -7.72 -6.36 -11.43
N ALA A 112 -8.41 -7.48 -11.23
CA ALA A 112 -9.64 -7.80 -11.95
C ALA A 112 -10.73 -6.73 -11.73
N CYS A 113 -10.91 -6.25 -10.49
CA CYS A 113 -11.86 -5.17 -10.18
C CYS A 113 -11.53 -3.89 -10.95
N LEU A 114 -10.25 -3.49 -10.99
CA LEU A 114 -9.83 -2.29 -11.73
C LEU A 114 -9.98 -2.45 -13.25
N LEU A 115 -9.69 -3.64 -13.79
CA LEU A 115 -9.92 -3.95 -15.21
C LEU A 115 -11.40 -3.88 -15.58
N TRP A 116 -12.28 -4.34 -14.68
CA TRP A 116 -13.73 -4.21 -14.84
C TRP A 116 -14.15 -2.74 -14.83
N LEU A 117 -13.69 -1.95 -13.86
CA LEU A 117 -13.99 -0.51 -13.82
C LEU A 117 -13.55 0.21 -15.09
N ARG A 118 -12.36 -0.11 -15.61
CA ARG A 118 -11.85 0.44 -16.88
C ARG A 118 -12.69 0.00 -18.09
N SER A 119 -13.13 -1.25 -18.13
CA SER A 119 -13.95 -1.77 -19.22
C SER A 119 -15.35 -1.14 -19.21
N LEU A 120 -15.94 -1.01 -18.02
CA LEU A 120 -17.26 -0.39 -17.83
C LEU A 120 -17.22 1.10 -18.17
N SER A 121 -16.15 1.83 -17.81
CA SER A 121 -16.02 3.25 -18.17
C SER A 121 -15.96 3.46 -19.69
N ASN A 122 -15.24 2.60 -20.41
CA ASN A 122 -15.19 2.64 -21.88
C ASN A 122 -16.57 2.39 -22.51
N VAL A 123 -17.35 1.44 -21.98
CA VAL A 123 -18.72 1.15 -22.46
C VAL A 123 -19.64 2.34 -22.21
N PHE A 124 -19.60 2.92 -21.01
CA PHE A 124 -20.36 4.13 -20.68
C PHE A 124 -20.02 5.29 -21.62
N PHE A 125 -18.73 5.57 -21.80
CA PHE A 125 -18.27 6.67 -22.64
C PHE A 125 -18.66 6.49 -24.12
N SER A 126 -18.49 5.28 -24.64
CA SER A 126 -18.85 4.96 -26.03
C SER A 126 -20.34 5.13 -26.26
N ARG A 127 -21.17 4.68 -25.31
CA ARG A 127 -22.63 4.75 -25.42
C ARG A 127 -23.17 6.17 -25.21
N SER A 128 -22.59 6.95 -24.28
CA SER A 128 -22.97 8.36 -24.11
C SER A 128 -22.70 9.17 -25.37
N LEU A 129 -21.56 8.91 -26.04
CA LEU A 129 -21.22 9.54 -27.32
C LEU A 129 -22.20 9.13 -28.43
N GLN A 130 -22.55 7.84 -28.50
CA GLN A 130 -23.48 7.31 -29.50
C GLN A 130 -24.90 7.90 -29.33
N LEU A 131 -25.37 8.05 -28.10
CA LEU A 131 -26.67 8.66 -27.79
C LEU A 131 -26.70 10.16 -28.10
N GLN A 132 -25.59 10.88 -27.89
CA GLN A 132 -25.46 12.28 -28.33
C GLN A 132 -25.50 12.42 -29.85
N LEU A 133 -24.96 11.46 -30.60
CA LEU A 133 -24.90 11.48 -32.06
C LEU A 133 -26.22 11.06 -32.73
N LEU A 134 -26.99 10.16 -32.13
CA LEU A 134 -28.17 9.55 -32.76
C LEU A 134 -29.50 10.28 -32.51
N GLY A 135 -29.56 11.25 -31.60
CA GLY A 135 -30.80 11.94 -31.25
C GLY A 135 -31.75 11.04 -30.43
N SER A 136 -32.10 11.50 -29.24
CA SER A 136 -32.79 10.72 -28.20
C SER A 136 -34.19 10.24 -28.61
N GLY A 137 -34.36 8.93 -28.77
CA GLY A 137 -35.66 8.26 -28.90
C GLY A 137 -35.74 6.85 -28.28
N VAL A 138 -34.66 6.33 -27.67
CA VAL A 138 -34.62 4.97 -27.12
C VAL A 138 -34.55 5.03 -25.59
N SER A 139 -35.48 4.35 -24.92
CA SER A 139 -35.47 4.13 -23.47
C SER A 139 -34.26 3.27 -23.08
N THR A 140 -33.27 3.87 -22.41
CA THR A 140 -32.03 3.18 -21.97
C THR A 140 -31.99 2.85 -20.48
N GLY A 141 -33.06 3.17 -19.73
CA GLY A 141 -33.07 3.17 -18.27
C GLY A 141 -32.68 1.83 -17.64
N ASP A 142 -33.15 0.71 -18.17
CA ASP A 142 -32.88 -0.62 -17.60
C ASP A 142 -31.41 -1.03 -17.74
N VAL A 143 -30.80 -0.71 -18.89
CA VAL A 143 -29.40 -1.05 -19.15
C VAL A 143 -28.47 -0.13 -18.36
N GLU A 144 -28.79 1.15 -18.27
CA GLU A 144 -28.01 2.10 -17.45
C GLU A 144 -28.05 1.73 -15.96
N GLY A 145 -29.22 1.37 -15.43
CA GLY A 145 -29.38 0.88 -14.06
C GLY A 145 -28.61 -0.41 -13.79
N ALA A 146 -28.60 -1.36 -14.74
CA ALA A 146 -27.83 -2.59 -14.62
C ALA A 146 -26.32 -2.32 -14.57
N VAL A 147 -25.81 -1.45 -15.46
CA VAL A 147 -24.37 -1.12 -15.49
C VAL A 147 -23.96 -0.36 -14.22
N LEU A 148 -24.78 0.59 -13.73
CA LEU A 148 -24.52 1.28 -12.45
C LEU A 148 -24.47 0.31 -11.27
N SER A 149 -25.35 -0.70 -11.24
CA SER A 149 -25.36 -1.74 -10.21
C SER A 149 -24.09 -2.60 -10.24
N ILE A 150 -23.58 -2.93 -11.44
CA ILE A 150 -22.31 -3.66 -11.61
C ILE A 150 -21.15 -2.80 -11.13
N VAL A 151 -21.10 -1.51 -11.49
CA VAL A 151 -20.06 -0.58 -11.00
C VAL A 151 -20.07 -0.53 -9.48
N GLN A 152 -21.26 -0.38 -8.86
CA GLN A 152 -21.37 -0.35 -7.40
C GLN A 152 -20.86 -1.65 -6.75
N ALA A 153 -21.19 -2.81 -7.31
CA ALA A 153 -20.70 -4.10 -6.81
C ALA A 153 -19.16 -4.23 -6.89
N VAL A 154 -18.57 -3.83 -8.03
CA VAL A 154 -17.11 -3.84 -8.22
C VAL A 154 -16.42 -2.89 -7.26
N VAL A 155 -16.98 -1.70 -7.05
CA VAL A 155 -16.46 -0.71 -6.12
C VAL A 155 -16.50 -1.21 -4.67
N VAL A 156 -17.60 -1.85 -4.25
CA VAL A 156 -17.71 -2.46 -2.91
C VAL A 156 -16.68 -3.58 -2.73
N ALA A 157 -16.47 -4.42 -3.75
CA ALA A 157 -15.46 -5.47 -3.71
C ALA A 157 -14.04 -4.89 -3.57
N LEU A 158 -13.71 -3.84 -4.33
CA LEU A 158 -12.43 -3.16 -4.24
C LEU A 158 -12.20 -2.51 -2.87
N GLU A 159 -13.25 -1.93 -2.26
CA GLU A 159 -13.19 -1.40 -0.90
C GLU A 159 -12.83 -2.48 0.12
N GLN A 160 -13.46 -3.66 0.04
CA GLN A 160 -13.14 -4.77 0.95
C GLN A 160 -11.67 -5.20 0.82
N LEU A 161 -11.14 -5.21 -0.39
CA LEU A 161 -9.73 -5.53 -0.64
C LEU A 161 -8.79 -4.45 -0.09
N CYS A 162 -9.14 -3.17 -0.22
CA CYS A 162 -8.36 -2.04 0.31
C CYS A 162 -8.32 -1.98 1.85
N VAL A 163 -9.31 -2.57 2.52
CA VAL A 163 -9.38 -2.56 4.00
C VAL A 163 -9.12 -3.93 4.62
N GLY A 164 -8.84 -4.94 3.82
CA GLY A 164 -8.38 -6.23 4.31
C GLY A 164 -7.13 -6.05 5.19
N GLU A 165 -7.13 -6.70 6.36
CA GLU A 165 -5.92 -6.82 7.16
C GLU A 165 -4.84 -7.52 6.29
N HIS A 166 -3.61 -7.02 6.33
CA HIS A 166 -2.45 -7.49 5.55
C HIS A 166 -2.50 -7.26 4.02
N SER A 167 -3.67 -7.18 3.39
CA SER A 167 -3.78 -6.99 1.93
C SER A 167 -4.07 -5.55 1.49
N GLY A 168 -4.71 -4.76 2.34
CA GLY A 168 -5.14 -3.41 1.98
C GLY A 168 -4.00 -2.50 1.55
N ALA A 169 -2.87 -2.55 2.24
CA ALA A 169 -1.71 -1.71 1.89
C ALA A 169 -1.10 -2.08 0.53
N TYR A 170 -1.03 -3.37 0.22
CA TYR A 170 -0.57 -3.86 -1.07
C TYR A 170 -1.51 -3.43 -2.20
N VAL A 171 -2.82 -3.63 -2.03
CA VAL A 171 -3.84 -3.24 -3.02
C VAL A 171 -3.80 -1.74 -3.26
N VAL A 172 -3.76 -0.93 -2.19
CA VAL A 172 -3.72 0.53 -2.31
C VAL A 172 -2.45 0.97 -3.03
N GLN A 173 -1.27 0.55 -2.56
CA GLN A 173 0.00 1.02 -3.12
C GLN A 173 0.25 0.52 -4.54
N ARG A 174 -0.05 -0.75 -4.84
CA ARG A 174 0.28 -1.36 -6.14
C ARG A 174 -0.77 -1.07 -7.21
N HIS A 175 -2.05 -1.12 -6.84
CA HIS A 175 -3.14 -1.13 -7.82
C HIS A 175 -3.96 0.15 -7.82
N VAL A 176 -4.41 0.63 -6.65
CA VAL A 176 -5.20 1.87 -6.59
C VAL A 176 -4.35 3.07 -7.02
N MET A 177 -3.13 3.20 -6.48
CA MET A 177 -2.22 4.29 -6.87
C MET A 177 -1.77 4.17 -8.31
N GLY A 178 -1.33 2.98 -8.76
CA GLY A 178 -0.94 2.78 -10.15
C GLY A 178 -2.07 3.10 -11.13
N TYR A 179 -3.32 2.78 -10.77
CA TYR A 179 -4.49 3.16 -11.55
C TYR A 179 -4.71 4.68 -11.55
N VAL A 180 -4.65 5.35 -10.40
CA VAL A 180 -4.76 6.83 -10.30
C VAL A 180 -3.66 7.54 -11.10
N GLU A 181 -2.42 7.06 -11.02
CA GLU A 181 -1.28 7.58 -11.79
C GLU A 181 -1.46 7.34 -13.29
N SER A 182 -1.98 6.18 -13.69
CA SER A 182 -2.27 5.89 -15.10
C SER A 182 -3.37 6.79 -15.69
N LEU A 183 -4.25 7.33 -14.84
CA LEU A 183 -5.24 8.34 -15.22
C LEU A 183 -4.63 9.75 -15.31
N MET A 184 -3.40 9.97 -14.83
CA MET A 184 -2.79 11.29 -14.61
C MET A 184 -1.38 11.46 -15.24
N PRO A 185 -1.21 11.49 -16.58
CA PRO A 185 -0.02 12.07 -17.19
C PRO A 185 -0.05 13.62 -17.13
N ALA A 186 1.09 14.23 -16.78
CA ALA A 186 1.23 15.67 -16.49
C ALA A 186 0.98 16.67 -17.65
N SER A 187 0.63 16.20 -18.84
CA SER A 187 0.51 17.04 -20.04
C SER A 187 -0.90 17.23 -20.59
N PHE A 188 -1.94 16.58 -20.03
CA PHE A 188 -3.29 16.67 -20.59
C PHE A 188 -4.35 16.41 -19.51
N MET A 189 -5.14 17.43 -19.16
CA MET A 189 -6.40 17.27 -18.42
C MET A 189 -7.56 17.64 -19.34
N PRO A 190 -8.26 16.68 -19.97
CA PRO A 190 -9.58 16.91 -20.54
C PRO A 190 -10.66 16.84 -19.43
N GLU A 191 -11.72 17.64 -19.57
CA GLU A 191 -12.85 17.81 -18.63
C GLU A 191 -13.55 16.51 -18.15
N SER A 192 -13.33 15.37 -18.81
CA SER A 192 -13.95 14.09 -18.48
C SER A 192 -13.20 13.29 -17.40
N THR A 193 -11.87 13.43 -17.30
CA THR A 193 -11.04 12.71 -16.33
C THR A 193 -11.26 13.25 -14.91
N ASP A 194 -11.48 14.56 -14.80
CA ASP A 194 -11.89 15.23 -13.56
C ASP A 194 -13.17 14.61 -13.00
N LYS A 195 -14.13 14.21 -13.84
CA LYS A 195 -15.40 13.61 -13.38
C LYS A 195 -15.24 12.19 -12.82
N ILE A 196 -14.30 11.41 -13.34
CA ILE A 196 -14.03 10.04 -12.86
C ILE A 196 -13.24 10.09 -11.55
N LEU A 197 -12.22 10.94 -11.48
CA LEU A 197 -11.43 11.14 -10.27
C LEU A 197 -12.28 11.82 -9.17
N HIS A 198 -13.04 12.85 -9.53
CA HIS A 198 -14.06 13.44 -8.66
C HIS A 198 -15.13 12.40 -8.30
N GLY A 199 -15.50 11.47 -9.16
CA GLY A 199 -16.43 10.38 -8.87
C GLY A 199 -15.89 9.37 -7.86
N LEU A 200 -14.63 8.94 -8.00
CA LEU A 200 -13.96 8.05 -7.05
C LEU A 200 -13.71 8.73 -5.69
N LEU A 201 -13.35 10.02 -5.71
CA LEU A 201 -13.14 10.84 -4.52
C LEU A 201 -14.47 11.24 -3.87
N MET A 202 -15.52 11.50 -4.65
CA MET A 202 -16.89 11.69 -4.18
C MET A 202 -17.43 10.39 -3.63
N LEU A 203 -17.14 9.22 -4.20
CA LEU A 203 -17.49 7.92 -3.59
C LEU A 203 -16.79 7.77 -2.24
N ALA A 204 -15.47 7.96 -2.17
CA ALA A 204 -14.72 7.87 -0.92
C ALA A 204 -15.19 8.90 0.14
N THR A 205 -15.58 10.12 -0.28
CA THR A 205 -16.06 11.17 0.63
C THR A 205 -17.56 11.09 0.94
N THR A 206 -18.41 10.63 0.02
CA THR A 206 -19.84 10.32 0.29
C THR A 206 -19.96 9.17 1.27
N TRP A 207 -19.09 8.16 1.18
CA TRP A 207 -18.97 7.10 2.19
C TRP A 207 -18.50 7.61 3.57
N SER A 208 -17.89 8.79 3.65
CA SER A 208 -17.55 9.45 4.91
C SER A 208 -18.62 10.46 5.38
N ARG A 209 -19.53 10.87 4.48
CA ARG A 209 -20.52 11.93 4.67
C ARG A 209 -21.91 11.43 5.08
N GLU A 210 -22.14 10.12 5.23
CA GLU A 210 -23.27 9.62 6.02
C GLU A 210 -23.09 10.09 7.47
N SER A 211 -23.62 11.29 7.70
CA SER A 211 -23.43 12.11 8.87
C SER A 211 -24.23 11.51 10.01
N SER A 212 -23.63 10.63 10.79
CA SER A 212 -24.16 10.22 12.09
C SER A 212 -23.02 9.72 12.95
N THR A 213 -22.58 10.60 13.85
CA THR A 213 -21.88 10.35 15.12
C THR A 213 -21.60 8.88 15.44
N SER A 214 -20.62 8.27 14.80
CA SER A 214 -20.27 6.88 15.03
C SER A 214 -18.99 6.48 14.27
N LEU A 215 -17.86 6.53 14.96
CA LEU A 215 -16.72 5.65 14.69
C LEU A 215 -17.06 4.17 14.99
N LEU A 216 -18.32 3.82 15.28
CA LEU A 216 -18.79 2.48 15.65
C LEU A 216 -19.32 1.66 14.46
N LEU A 217 -19.59 2.28 13.29
CA LEU A 217 -20.03 1.55 12.10
C LEU A 217 -18.84 0.97 11.32
N PRO A 218 -18.81 -0.35 11.02
CA PRO A 218 -17.68 -0.99 10.32
C PRO A 218 -17.33 -0.35 8.98
N ARG A 219 -18.31 0.18 8.24
CA ARG A 219 -18.11 0.84 6.93
C ARG A 219 -17.41 2.19 7.04
N HIS A 220 -17.75 3.03 8.01
CA HIS A 220 -17.06 4.31 8.23
C HIS A 220 -15.61 4.11 8.68
N ARG A 221 -15.37 3.10 9.53
CA ARG A 221 -14.00 2.71 9.92
C ARG A 221 -13.18 2.27 8.70
N ARG A 222 -13.82 1.61 7.73
CA ARG A 222 -13.20 1.17 6.48
C ARG A 222 -12.86 2.35 5.57
N ALA A 223 -13.82 3.24 5.32
CA ALA A 223 -13.60 4.44 4.52
C ALA A 223 -12.49 5.34 5.09
N VAL A 224 -12.46 5.57 6.40
CA VAL A 224 -11.40 6.36 7.07
C VAL A 224 -10.02 5.71 6.89
N LYS A 225 -9.91 4.39 6.96
CA LYS A 225 -8.65 3.67 6.70
C LYS A 225 -8.16 3.84 5.26
N VAL A 226 -9.06 3.78 4.28
CA VAL A 226 -8.71 4.03 2.87
C VAL A 226 -8.25 5.46 2.67
N VAL A 227 -9.01 6.45 3.17
CA VAL A 227 -8.64 7.87 3.06
C VAL A 227 -7.31 8.16 3.78
N ALA A 228 -7.08 7.58 4.96
CA ALA A 228 -5.80 7.70 5.66
C ALA A 228 -4.64 7.11 4.85
N ALA A 229 -4.83 5.93 4.24
CA ALA A 229 -3.82 5.32 3.36
C ALA A 229 -3.53 6.20 2.13
N LEU A 230 -4.56 6.84 1.55
CA LEU A 230 -4.41 7.77 0.43
C LEU A 230 -3.67 9.06 0.84
N LEU A 231 -3.95 9.61 2.03
CA LEU A 231 -3.36 10.86 2.54
C LEU A 231 -1.89 10.74 2.98
N LEU A 232 -1.44 9.54 3.35
CA LEU A 232 -0.04 9.28 3.68
C LEU A 232 0.88 9.43 2.45
N HIS A 233 0.35 9.34 1.24
CA HIS A 233 1.09 9.54 -0.01
C HIS A 233 1.19 11.03 -0.40
N THR A 234 2.41 11.52 -0.63
CA THR A 234 2.73 12.95 -0.77
C THR A 234 2.01 13.62 -1.95
N SER A 235 2.00 12.98 -3.12
CA SER A 235 1.39 13.54 -4.34
C SER A 235 -0.15 13.62 -4.26
N THR A 236 -0.77 12.59 -3.69
CA THR A 236 -2.23 12.50 -3.51
C THR A 236 -2.70 13.48 -2.43
N ARG A 237 -1.88 13.70 -1.40
CA ARG A 237 -2.12 14.70 -0.35
C ARG A 237 -2.22 16.10 -0.93
N HIS A 238 -1.30 16.49 -1.83
CA HIS A 238 -1.35 17.79 -2.49
C HIS A 238 -2.63 17.96 -3.32
N LEU A 239 -3.01 16.95 -4.10
CA LEU A 239 -4.24 17.01 -4.89
C LEU A 239 -5.51 17.08 -4.03
N MET A 240 -5.60 16.28 -2.96
CA MET A 240 -6.75 16.30 -2.04
C MET A 240 -6.85 17.62 -1.28
N VAL A 241 -5.73 18.19 -0.86
CA VAL A 241 -5.69 19.50 -0.21
C VAL A 241 -6.10 20.60 -1.20
N ASP A 242 -5.48 20.65 -2.37
CA ASP A 242 -5.69 21.74 -3.34
C ASP A 242 -7.06 21.70 -4.04
N LYS A 243 -7.65 20.52 -4.24
CA LYS A 243 -8.82 20.32 -5.11
C LYS A 243 -10.06 19.74 -4.45
N LEU A 244 -10.01 19.33 -3.18
CA LEU A 244 -11.17 18.69 -2.52
C LEU A 244 -11.49 19.28 -1.16
N LEU A 245 -10.49 19.46 -0.29
CA LEU A 245 -10.74 19.92 1.08
C LEU A 245 -10.95 21.43 1.18
N PHE A 246 -10.41 22.21 0.24
CA PHE A 246 -10.48 23.68 0.24
C PHE A 246 -11.24 24.28 -0.96
N VAL A 247 -12.04 23.48 -1.69
CA VAL A 247 -12.95 24.00 -2.72
C VAL A 247 -14.06 24.78 -2.04
N GLY A 248 -13.83 26.07 -1.85
CA GLY A 248 -14.77 27.00 -1.20
C GLY A 248 -14.13 28.15 -0.41
N VAL A 249 -12.80 28.19 -0.27
CA VAL A 249 -12.11 29.34 0.36
C VAL A 249 -11.09 29.93 -0.60
N ARG A 250 -11.57 30.52 -1.69
CA ARG A 250 -10.95 31.66 -2.40
C ARG A 250 -12.04 32.48 -3.06
#